data_AF-A0A484AQN3-F1
#
_entry.id   AF-A0A484AQN3-F1
#
_cell.length_a   1.000
_cell.length_b   1.000
_cell.length_c   1.000
_cell.angle_alpha   90.00
_cell.angle_beta   90.00
_cell.angle_gamma   90.00
#
_symmetry.space_group_name_H-M   'P 1'
#
loop_
_entity.id
_entity.type
_entity.pdbx_description
1 polymer ?
#
loop_
_entity_poly.entity_id
_entity_poly.type
_entity_poly.pdbx_seq_one_letter_code
_entity_poly.pdbx_strand_id
1 'polypeptide(L)'
;MYHKFGYTSMDQAKMFLTTGLVMTLLQGSVVRRLPEAKIKTYAIFSLYLIVPAFVLVGLADNSQMLYAGMILFAISTAFAVTCLTTLVSRYGNDDQKGSVLGIFRSLGALARALGPVVGSI
;
A
#
# COMPACT_ATOMS: atom_id res chain seq x y z
N MET A 1 -10.76 0.69 -17.55
CA MET A 1 -10.02 1.97 -17.70
C MET A 1 -9.77 2.36 -19.16
N TYR A 2 -9.32 1.47 -20.05
CA TYR A 2 -9.23 1.77 -21.50
C TYR A 2 -10.58 2.06 -22.17
N HIS A 3 -11.65 1.36 -21.76
CA HIS A 3 -12.95 1.42 -22.45
C HIS A 3 -13.87 2.58 -22.02
N LYS A 4 -13.54 3.35 -20.96
CA LYS A 4 -14.43 4.42 -20.44
C LYS A 4 -13.91 5.85 -20.58
N PHE A 5 -12.59 6.08 -20.75
CA PHE A 5 -12.04 7.44 -20.68
C PHE A 5 -11.02 7.83 -21.77
N GLY A 6 -10.69 6.96 -22.73
CA GLY A 6 -9.69 7.33 -23.75
C GLY A 6 -8.33 7.73 -23.16
N TYR A 7 -7.99 7.21 -21.98
CA TYR A 7 -6.75 7.50 -21.29
C TYR A 7 -5.59 6.92 -22.10
N THR A 8 -4.74 7.79 -22.65
CA THR A 8 -3.47 7.43 -23.26
C THR A 8 -2.58 6.79 -22.18
N SER A 9 -1.81 5.75 -22.55
CA SER A 9 -0.90 5.03 -21.64
C SER A 9 0.06 5.96 -20.87
N MET A 10 0.34 7.15 -21.42
CA MET A 10 1.13 8.21 -20.78
C MET A 10 0.49 8.77 -19.50
N ASP A 11 -0.83 8.95 -19.45
CA ASP A 11 -1.49 9.51 -18.27
C ASP A 11 -1.68 8.47 -17.18
N GLN A 12 -1.86 7.21 -17.56
CA GLN A 12 -1.79 6.09 -16.61
C GLN A 12 -0.38 5.94 -16.04
N ALA A 13 0.66 6.08 -16.88
CA ALA A 13 2.04 6.09 -16.43
C ALA A 13 2.32 7.23 -15.45
N LYS A 14 1.85 8.46 -15.75
CA LYS A 14 1.96 9.61 -14.84
C LYS A 14 1.29 9.35 -13.48
N MET A 15 0.09 8.77 -13.45
CA MET A 15 -0.61 8.40 -12.21
C MET A 15 0.21 7.42 -11.35
N PHE A 16 0.76 6.38 -11.97
CA PHE A 16 1.61 5.42 -11.27
C PHE A 16 2.91 6.06 -10.77
N LEU A 17 3.52 6.94 -11.56
CA LEU A 17 4.73 7.67 -11.19
C LEU A 17 4.49 8.56 -9.96
N THR A 18 3.41 9.35 -9.96
CA THR A 18 3.06 10.20 -8.82
C THR A 18 2.72 9.38 -7.59
N THR A 19 1.99 8.27 -7.75
CA THR A 19 1.62 7.39 -6.63
C THR A 19 2.86 6.71 -6.04
N GLY A 20 3.77 6.23 -6.90
CA GLY A 20 5.04 5.62 -6.48
C GLY A 20 5.97 6.61 -5.77
N LEU A 21 6.02 7.85 -6.25
CA LEU A 21 6.79 8.92 -5.62
C LEU A 21 6.22 9.26 -4.24
N VAL A 22 4.90 9.42 -4.12
CA VAL A 22 4.21 9.63 -2.85
C VAL A 22 4.43 8.46 -1.89
N MET A 23 4.31 7.21 -2.36
CA MET A 23 4.61 6.01 -1.56
C MET A 23 6.06 5.97 -1.07
N THR A 24 7.01 6.37 -1.91
CA THR A 24 8.44 6.37 -1.56
C THR A 24 8.74 7.45 -0.53
N LEU A 25 8.18 8.65 -0.69
CA LEU A 25 8.32 9.73 0.28
C LEU A 25 7.67 9.36 1.61
N LEU A 26 6.45 8.79 1.59
CA LEU A 26 5.76 8.35 2.80
C LEU A 26 6.52 7.24 3.51
N GLN A 27 6.94 6.19 2.81
CA GLN A 27 7.75 5.14 3.40
C GLN A 27 9.07 5.72 3.94
N GLY A 28 9.80 6.53 3.18
CA GLY A 28 11.07 7.12 3.63
C GLY A 28 10.94 8.07 4.83
N SER A 29 9.84 8.83 4.92
CA SER A 29 9.63 9.85 5.95
C SER A 29 8.97 9.28 7.21
N VAL A 30 7.93 8.46 7.04
CA VAL A 30 7.08 7.94 8.13
C VAL A 30 7.75 6.74 8.80
N VAL A 31 8.39 5.83 8.05
CA VAL A 31 9.11 4.67 8.63
C VAL A 31 10.15 5.13 9.64
N ARG A 32 10.84 6.25 9.35
CA ARG A 32 11.91 6.78 10.20
C ARG A 32 11.38 7.48 11.46
N ARG A 33 10.09 7.80 11.52
CA ARG A 33 9.47 8.59 12.59
C ARG A 33 8.42 7.81 13.39
N LEU A 34 8.16 6.54 13.09
CA LEU A 34 7.09 5.78 13.73
C LEU A 34 7.50 5.30 15.14
N PRO A 35 6.86 5.79 16.21
CA PRO A 35 7.16 5.35 17.57
C PRO A 35 6.55 3.96 17.83
N GLU A 36 7.35 3.06 18.40
CA GLU A 36 7.01 1.64 18.55
C GLU A 36 5.73 1.40 19.36
N ALA A 37 5.43 2.27 20.33
CA ALA A 37 4.26 2.17 21.21
C ALA A 37 2.91 2.32 20.48
N LYS A 38 2.86 2.94 19.31
CA LYS A 38 1.60 3.22 18.59
C LYS A 38 1.40 2.39 17.32
N ILE A 39 2.31 1.47 17.01
CA ILE A 39 2.28 0.64 15.78
C ILE A 39 0.95 -0.09 15.60
N LYS A 40 0.41 -0.71 16.67
CA LYS A 40 -0.88 -1.42 16.59
C LYS A 40 -2.03 -0.49 16.20
N THR A 41 -2.10 0.71 16.79
CA THR A 41 -3.13 1.70 16.47
C THR A 41 -3.01 2.17 15.03
N TYR A 42 -1.80 2.44 14.54
CA TYR A 42 -1.57 2.83 13.15
C TYR A 42 -1.89 1.70 12.16
N ALA A 43 -1.62 0.44 12.50
CA ALA A 43 -2.00 -0.71 11.68
C ALA A 43 -3.52 -0.81 11.52
N ILE A 44 -4.27 -0.74 12.63
CA ILE A 44 -5.75 -0.77 12.61
C ILE A 44 -6.29 0.45 11.85
N PHE A 45 -5.73 1.63 12.08
CA PHE A 45 -6.11 2.85 11.37
C PHE A 45 -5.90 2.72 9.85
N SER A 46 -4.77 2.15 9.42
CA SER A 46 -4.47 1.93 8.00
C SER A 46 -5.45 0.96 7.34
N LEU A 47 -5.90 -0.07 8.07
CA LEU A 47 -6.93 -0.99 7.60
C LEU A 47 -8.29 -0.29 7.47
N TYR A 48 -8.65 0.57 8.44
CA TYR A 48 -9.86 1.39 8.33
C TYR A 48 -9.78 2.40 7.19
N LEU A 49 -8.60 2.93 6.89
CA LEU A 49 -8.38 3.93 5.83
C LEU A 49 -8.38 3.30 4.43
N ILE A 50 -8.03 2.02 4.30
CA ILE A 50 -8.03 1.32 3.01
C ILE A 50 -9.44 1.14 2.45
N VAL A 51 -10.45 0.96 3.31
CA VAL A 51 -11.85 0.78 2.92
C VAL A 51 -12.41 2.01 2.17
N PRO A 52 -12.39 3.23 2.74
CA PRO A 52 -12.84 4.42 2.03
C PRO A 52 -11.95 4.74 0.82
N ALA A 53 -10.66 4.38 0.84
CA ALA A 53 -9.80 4.54 -0.33
C ALA A 53 -10.28 3.68 -1.52
N PHE A 54 -10.61 2.40 -1.29
CA PHE A 54 -11.15 1.52 -2.32
C PHE A 54 -12.53 1.97 -2.81
N VAL A 55 -13.39 2.44 -1.91
CA VAL A 55 -14.70 2.99 -2.28
C VAL A 55 -14.53 4.23 -3.17
N LEU A 56 -13.64 5.16 -2.80
CA LEU A 56 -13.36 6.35 -3.60
C LEU A 56 -12.84 6.00 -5.00
N VAL A 57 -11.91 5.04 -5.09
CA VAL A 57 -11.36 4.59 -6.38
C VAL A 57 -12.43 3.89 -7.23
N GLY A 58 -13.32 3.11 -6.61
CA GLY A 58 -14.40 2.40 -7.29
C GLY A 58 -15.53 3.32 -7.78
N LEU A 59 -15.83 4.39 -7.03
CA LEU A 59 -16.85 5.40 -7.39
C LEU A 59 -16.30 6.57 -8.22
N ALA A 60 -15.02 6.56 -8.57
CA ALA A 60 -14.39 7.71 -9.22
C ALA A 60 -14.83 7.84 -10.68
N ASP A 61 -15.72 8.80 -10.94
CA ASP A 61 -16.13 9.24 -12.28
C ASP A 61 -15.26 10.41 -12.82
N ASN A 62 -14.35 10.97 -12.02
CA ASN A 62 -13.53 12.12 -12.40
C ASN A 62 -12.03 11.88 -12.12
N SER A 63 -11.14 12.34 -13.01
CA SER A 63 -9.68 12.15 -12.89
C SER A 63 -9.12 12.65 -11.57
N GLN A 64 -9.61 13.79 -11.07
CA GLN A 64 -9.17 14.34 -9.79
C GLN A 64 -9.56 13.45 -8.60
N MET A 65 -10.73 12.80 -8.68
CA MET A 65 -11.22 11.88 -7.65
C MET A 65 -10.41 10.56 -7.66
N LEU A 66 -10.01 10.09 -8.85
CA LEU A 66 -9.06 8.98 -9.00
C LEU A 66 -7.71 9.31 -8.36
N TYR A 67 -7.14 10.49 -8.63
CA TYR A 67 -5.88 10.91 -8.01
C TYR A 67 -5.99 11.01 -6.48
N ALA A 68 -7.08 11.59 -5.96
CA ALA A 68 -7.32 11.65 -4.52
C ALA A 68 -7.42 10.25 -3.89
N GLY A 69 -8.17 9.34 -4.52
CA GLY A 69 -8.29 7.94 -4.09
C GLY A 69 -6.95 7.20 -4.12
N MET A 70 -6.15 7.37 -5.18
CA MET A 70 -4.82 6.76 -5.29
C MET A 70 -3.83 7.29 -4.24
N ILE A 71 -3.86 8.59 -3.93
CA ILE A 71 -3.04 9.18 -2.87
C ILE A 71 -3.45 8.60 -1.51
N LEU A 72 -4.75 8.52 -1.22
CA LEU A 72 -5.27 7.94 0.02
C LEU A 72 -4.91 6.44 0.14
N PHE A 73 -5.00 5.71 -0.96
CA PHE A 73 -4.60 4.31 -1.06
C PHE A 73 -3.09 4.14 -0.85
N ALA A 74 -2.28 5.02 -1.43
CA ALA A 74 -0.83 5.04 -1.25
C ALA A 74 -0.43 5.26 0.21
N ILE A 75 -1.08 6.22 0.88
CA ILE A 75 -0.91 6.47 2.31
C ILE A 75 -1.29 5.23 3.12
N SER A 76 -2.50 4.70 2.92
CA SER A 76 -2.99 3.53 3.64
C SER A 76 -2.06 2.33 3.49
N THR A 77 -1.63 2.03 2.27
CA THR A 77 -0.76 0.89 1.96
C THR A 77 0.65 1.08 2.52
N ALA A 78 1.23 2.29 2.42
CA ALA A 78 2.54 2.59 2.99
C ALA A 78 2.55 2.40 4.52
N PHE A 79 1.50 2.87 5.20
CA PHE A 79 1.32 2.66 6.64
C PHE A 79 1.11 1.18 6.98
N ALA A 80 0.25 0.47 6.25
CA ALA A 80 -0.02 -0.95 6.48
C ALA A 80 1.26 -1.79 6.36
N VAL A 81 2.00 -1.64 5.26
CA VAL A 81 3.26 -2.40 5.03
C VAL A 81 4.30 -2.08 6.10
N THR A 82 4.45 -0.80 6.47
CA THR A 82 5.40 -0.39 7.50
C THR A 82 5.03 -0.97 8.87
N CYS A 83 3.79 -0.77 9.31
CA CYS A 83 3.34 -1.23 10.63
C CYS A 83 3.41 -2.76 10.75
N LEU A 84 3.01 -3.48 9.70
CA LEU A 84 3.03 -4.94 9.68
C LEU A 84 4.48 -5.45 9.70
N THR A 85 5.37 -4.84 8.92
CA THR A 85 6.81 -5.18 8.92
C THR A 85 7.44 -4.93 10.30
N THR A 86 7.15 -3.81 10.95
CA THR A 86 7.69 -3.52 12.28
C THR A 86 7.11 -4.45 13.36
N LEU A 87 5.81 -4.77 13.29
CA LEU A 87 5.18 -5.71 14.21
C LEU A 87 5.82 -7.10 14.07
N VAL A 88 6.00 -7.58 12.83
CA VAL A 88 6.67 -8.85 12.53
C VAL A 88 8.13 -8.83 12.98
N SER A 89 8.85 -7.72 12.79
CA SER A 89 10.23 -7.58 13.29
C SER A 89 10.35 -7.62 14.82
N ARG A 90 9.26 -7.44 15.56
CA ARG A 90 9.22 -7.63 17.01
C ARG A 90 8.90 -9.07 17.43
N TYR A 91 8.36 -9.87 16.52
CA TYR A 91 8.16 -11.30 16.72
C TYR A 91 9.41 -12.07 16.28
N GLY A 92 10.32 -12.32 17.21
CA GLY A 92 11.53 -13.13 17.00
C GLY A 92 12.76 -12.59 17.71
N ASN A 93 13.61 -13.48 18.21
CA ASN A 93 14.93 -13.14 18.75
C ASN A 93 15.81 -12.51 17.64
N ASP A 94 16.79 -11.66 17.97
CA ASP A 94 17.60 -10.92 16.99
C ASP A 94 18.20 -11.80 15.86
N ASP A 95 18.56 -13.05 16.19
CA ASP A 95 19.05 -14.07 15.25
C ASP A 95 18.02 -14.54 14.21
N GLN A 96 16.73 -14.52 14.54
CA GLN A 96 15.65 -15.03 13.68
C GLN A 96 14.89 -13.93 12.93
N LYS A 97 15.12 -12.65 13.26
CA LYS A 97 14.43 -11.51 12.62
C LYS A 97 14.56 -11.55 11.09
N GLY A 98 15.75 -11.88 10.58
CA GLY A 98 15.98 -12.00 9.14
C GLY A 98 15.13 -13.08 8.47
N SER A 99 14.98 -14.24 9.11
CA SER A 99 14.16 -15.34 8.61
C SER A 99 12.66 -14.99 8.63
N VAL A 100 12.18 -14.42 9.74
CA VAL A 100 10.77 -14.01 9.89
C VAL A 100 10.40 -12.90 8.89
N LEU A 101 11.26 -11.88 8.72
CA LEU A 101 11.08 -10.84 7.71
C LEU A 101 11.13 -11.41 6.28
N GLY A 102 11.97 -12.42 6.05
CA GLY A 102 12.06 -13.16 4.79
C GLY A 102 10.76 -13.89 4.45
N ILE A 103 10.18 -14.62 5.41
CA ILE A 103 8.89 -15.30 5.26
C ILE A 103 7.79 -14.30 4.95
N PHE A 104 7.73 -13.18 5.68
CA PHE A 104 6.76 -12.12 5.43
C PHE A 104 6.86 -11.52 4.02
N ARG A 105 8.09 -11.27 3.55
CA ARG A 105 8.32 -10.82 2.15
C ARG A 105 7.91 -11.87 1.13
N SER A 106 8.21 -13.14 1.37
CA SER A 106 7.83 -14.25 0.50
C SER A 106 6.30 -14.38 0.39
N LEU A 107 5.59 -14.31 1.53
CA LEU A 107 4.12 -14.27 1.57
C LEU A 107 3.56 -13.07 0.79
N GLY A 108 4.18 -11.89 0.92
CA GLY A 108 3.81 -10.71 0.14
C GLY A 108 4.03 -10.89 -1.36
N ALA A 109 5.10 -11.57 -1.77
CA ALA A 109 5.35 -11.91 -3.18
C ALA A 109 4.33 -12.92 -3.71
N LEU A 110 4.00 -13.94 -2.92
CA LEU A 110 2.98 -14.93 -3.26
C LEU A 110 1.60 -14.29 -3.43
N ALA A 111 1.22 -13.38 -2.52
CA ALA A 111 -0.02 -12.63 -2.62
C ALA A 111 -0.09 -11.78 -3.91
N ARG A 112 1.04 -11.17 -4.33
CA ARG A 112 1.13 -10.43 -5.59
C ARG A 112 1.12 -11.32 -6.83
N ALA A 113 1.57 -12.56 -6.73
CA ALA A 113 1.50 -13.53 -7.81
C ALA A 113 0.06 -14.06 -7.99
N LEU A 114 -0.62 -14.38 -6.87
CA LEU A 114 -1.98 -14.92 -6.88
C LEU A 114 -3.06 -13.85 -7.11
N GLY A 115 -2.85 -12.62 -6.65
CA GLY A 115 -3.82 -11.53 -6.74
C GLY A 115 -4.32 -11.28 -8.17
N PRO A 116 -3.45 -11.10 -9.17
CA PRO A 116 -3.85 -10.95 -10.56
C PRO A 116 -4.56 -12.18 -11.10
N VAL A 117 -4.14 -13.39 -10.73
CA VAL A 117 -4.76 -14.65 -11.22
C VAL A 117 -6.21 -14.77 -10.77
N VAL A 118 -6.49 -14.48 -9.50
CA VAL A 118 -7.86 -14.50 -8.98
C VAL A 118 -8.68 -13.32 -9.48
N GLY A 119 -8.07 -12.14 -9.62
CA GLY A 119 -8.76 -10.93 -10.11
C GLY A 119 -8.96 -10.87 -11.63
N SER A 120 -8.37 -11.79 -12.39
CA SER A 120 -8.55 -11.92 -13.84
C SER A 120 -9.52 -13.03 -14.24
N ILE A 121 -10.08 -13.75 -13.26
CA ILE A 121 -11.23 -14.66 -13.40
C ILE A 121 -12.51 -13.85 -13.16
#